data_AF-A0AA38RDA2-F1
#
_entry.id   AF-A0AA38RDA2-F1
#
_cell.length_a   1.000
_cell.length_b   1.000
_cell.length_c   1.000
_cell.angle_alpha   90.00
_cell.angle_beta   90.00
_cell.angle_gamma   90.00
#
_symmetry.space_group_name_H-M   'P 1'
#
loop_
_entity.id
_entity.type
_entity.pdbx_description
1 polymer ?
#
loop_
_entity_poly.entity_id
_entity_poly.type
_entity_poly.pdbx_seq_one_letter_code
_entity_poly.pdbx_strand_id
1 'polypeptide(L)'
;MDSLYLNVALLLSWRVISIQVSVAGFSIFVWRRYLSPLADIPGPFVASFTRWWHIRRIYILLQPLRKAKCPPMAALDPKEKAEKSRNLAPGYSMSNVIQSEDAVSRTIEMLLGWMDKYADEKKPMDLDKGADIGNAISNSLALNVYAAICGFLQPLNLIVANPFVTWLRMMPMGHLFNTTLNAIGKLERNQDARFDILAHWFRALAEKPERMRLRDIYGQATTTVGAGADTVSCALQSFVYHAIRHPTAWRRARAEIGAAVGCGRCADRVVRFDHAQRLPYLQACIKEAMRVFGPVPMGLPRVAPRGGITTGDRTFPAGTIPFGAGYNSCPGQNVTRMELSKITATIVRDYDIRQVNRDQEWKYKAYFTVVPHSWPCLVEKRRD
;
A
#
# COMPACT_ATOMS: atom_id res chain seq x y z
N MET A 1 -33.39 20.14 57.14
CA MET A 1 -32.29 19.64 56.28
C MET A 1 -32.58 19.85 54.79
N ASP A 2 -33.84 19.89 54.37
CA ASP A 2 -34.22 19.84 52.94
C ASP A 2 -33.87 21.08 52.10
N SER A 3 -33.89 22.28 52.68
CA SER A 3 -33.51 23.52 51.97
C SER A 3 -32.02 23.56 51.59
N LEU A 4 -31.15 22.98 52.43
CA LEU A 4 -29.71 22.95 52.16
C LEU A 4 -29.38 21.98 51.01
N TYR A 5 -30.03 20.80 50.99
CA TYR A 5 -29.88 19.81 49.92
C TYR A 5 -30.41 20.32 48.57
N LEU A 6 -31.55 21.04 48.58
CA LEU A 6 -32.12 21.61 47.35
C LEU A 6 -31.19 22.66 46.73
N ASN A 7 -30.55 23.50 47.56
CA ASN A 7 -29.60 24.52 47.11
C ASN A 7 -28.29 23.92 46.58
N VAL A 8 -27.77 22.87 47.22
CA VAL A 8 -26.57 22.16 46.74
C VAL A 8 -26.84 21.41 45.43
N ALA A 9 -28.01 20.78 45.29
CA ALA A 9 -28.42 20.12 44.04
C ALA A 9 -28.63 21.11 42.88
N LEU A 10 -29.14 22.31 43.17
CA LEU A 10 -29.28 23.39 42.18
C LEU A 10 -27.90 23.90 41.71
N LEU A 11 -26.97 24.11 42.64
CA LEU A 11 -25.60 24.55 42.36
C LEU A 11 -24.80 23.53 41.56
N LEU A 12 -25.03 22.23 41.81
CA LEU A 12 -24.41 21.12 41.07
C LEU A 12 -25.20 20.70 39.83
N SER A 13 -26.28 21.41 39.49
CA SER A 13 -27.03 21.12 38.27
C SER A 13 -26.17 21.41 37.04
N TRP A 14 -26.31 20.57 36.01
CA TRP A 14 -25.58 20.74 34.74
C TRP A 14 -25.75 22.13 34.14
N ARG A 15 -26.91 22.76 34.35
CA ARG A 15 -27.19 24.14 33.91
C ARG A 15 -26.31 25.15 34.63
N VAL A 16 -26.24 25.12 35.97
CA VAL A 16 -25.42 26.07 36.73
C VAL A 16 -23.93 25.85 36.48
N ILE A 17 -23.48 24.59 36.42
CA ILE A 17 -22.08 24.25 36.08
C ILE A 17 -21.74 24.78 34.68
N SER A 18 -22.62 24.58 33.69
CA SER A 18 -22.37 25.05 32.32
C SER A 18 -22.31 26.58 32.22
N ILE A 19 -23.14 27.30 32.99
CA ILE A 19 -23.10 28.76 33.09
C ILE A 19 -21.79 29.21 33.74
N GLN A 20 -21.39 28.60 34.86
CA GLN A 20 -20.14 28.94 35.56
C GLN A 20 -18.91 28.68 34.70
N VAL A 21 -18.86 27.56 33.98
CA VAL A 21 -17.77 27.24 33.03
C VAL A 21 -17.75 28.25 31.88
N SER A 22 -18.92 28.65 31.36
CA SER A 22 -19.02 29.64 30.28
C SER A 22 -18.56 31.02 30.75
N VAL A 23 -18.98 31.45 31.94
CA VAL A 23 -18.57 32.72 32.56
C VAL A 23 -17.06 32.69 32.85
N ALA A 24 -16.53 31.61 33.43
CA ALA A 24 -15.10 31.47 33.68
C ALA A 24 -14.30 31.50 32.37
N GLY A 25 -14.76 30.79 31.33
CA GLY A 25 -14.15 30.80 30.00
C GLY A 25 -14.14 32.19 29.37
N PHE A 26 -15.25 32.92 29.44
CA PHE A 26 -15.37 34.28 28.94
C PHE A 26 -14.49 35.27 29.73
N SER A 27 -14.44 35.16 31.06
CA SER A 27 -13.58 35.97 31.91
C SER A 27 -12.09 35.74 31.62
N ILE A 28 -11.67 34.48 31.41
CA ILE A 28 -10.31 34.14 30.98
C ILE A 28 -10.01 34.72 29.59
N PHE A 29 -11.00 34.71 28.69
CA PHE A 29 -10.87 35.26 27.33
C PHE A 29 -10.65 36.78 27.36
N VAL A 30 -11.47 37.51 28.12
CA VAL A 30 -11.35 38.96 28.32
C VAL A 30 -10.02 39.29 28.99
N TRP A 31 -9.66 38.57 30.06
CA TRP A 31 -8.42 38.81 30.79
C TRP A 31 -7.19 38.61 29.89
N ARG A 32 -7.12 37.51 29.13
CA ARG A 32 -5.98 37.25 28.23
C ARG A 32 -5.81 38.29 27.13
N ARG A 33 -6.90 38.84 26.60
CA ARG A 33 -6.86 39.77 25.47
C ARG A 33 -6.56 41.20 25.89
N TYR A 34 -7.11 41.63 27.02
CA TYR A 34 -7.16 43.05 27.38
C TYR A 34 -6.47 43.38 28.71
N LEU A 35 -6.33 42.42 29.63
CA LEU A 35 -5.86 42.69 31.00
C LEU A 35 -4.58 41.92 31.38
N SER A 36 -4.11 41.02 30.51
CA SER A 36 -2.90 40.24 30.75
C SER A 36 -1.67 41.13 30.59
N PRO A 37 -0.58 40.89 31.36
CA PRO A 37 0.71 41.56 31.15
C PRO A 37 1.30 41.37 29.73
N LEU A 38 0.74 40.45 28.94
CA LEU A 38 1.12 40.17 27.56
C LEU A 38 0.19 40.81 26.52
N ALA A 39 -0.85 41.55 26.94
CA ALA A 39 -1.86 42.15 26.05
C ALA A 39 -1.27 43.24 25.13
N ASP A 40 -0.17 43.85 25.55
CA ASP A 40 0.50 44.95 24.85
C ASP A 40 1.47 44.45 23.77
N ILE A 41 1.71 43.14 23.69
CA ILE A 41 2.63 42.55 22.72
C ILE A 41 1.91 42.45 21.36
N PRO A 42 2.45 43.07 20.28
CA PRO A 42 1.82 43.05 18.97
C PRO A 42 1.81 41.63 18.38
N GLY A 43 0.64 41.16 17.95
CA GLY A 43 0.46 39.84 17.38
C GLY A 43 -0.90 39.61 16.70
N PRO A 44 -1.08 38.49 15.99
CA PRO A 44 -2.34 38.14 15.35
C PRO A 44 -3.47 38.00 16.39
N PHE A 45 -4.66 38.54 16.08
CA PHE A 45 -5.81 38.57 17.00
C PHE A 45 -6.19 37.20 17.60
N VAL A 46 -6.05 36.10 16.84
CA VAL A 46 -6.39 34.76 17.35
C VAL A 46 -5.35 34.24 18.36
N ALA A 47 -4.11 34.73 18.30
CA ALA A 47 -3.02 34.31 19.17
C ALA A 47 -3.16 34.85 20.61
N SER A 48 -3.91 35.95 20.81
CA SER A 48 -4.16 36.49 22.15
C SER A 48 -5.14 35.66 22.97
N PHE A 49 -5.98 34.84 22.34
CA PHE A 49 -7.00 34.06 23.06
C PHE A 49 -6.53 32.65 23.42
N THR A 50 -5.69 32.05 22.57
CA THR A 50 -5.30 30.64 22.72
C THR A 50 -3.86 30.40 22.30
N ARG A 51 -3.24 29.39 22.94
CA ARG A 51 -1.97 28.83 22.48
C ARG A 51 -2.10 27.99 21.20
N TRP A 52 -3.27 27.91 20.57
CA TRP A 52 -3.47 27.17 19.31
C TRP A 52 -2.68 27.77 18.15
N TRP A 53 -2.31 29.05 18.24
CA TRP A 53 -1.29 29.61 17.35
C TRP A 53 0.02 28.82 17.39
N HIS A 54 0.45 28.28 18.55
CA HIS A 54 1.62 27.38 18.60
C HIS A 54 1.38 26.09 17.83
N ILE A 55 0.16 25.55 17.83
CA ILE A 55 -0.21 24.40 16.98
C ILE A 55 -0.05 24.80 15.51
N ARG A 56 -0.58 25.96 15.09
CA ARG A 56 -0.39 26.47 13.71
C ARG A 56 1.09 26.74 13.38
N ARG A 57 1.86 27.29 14.32
CA ARG A 57 3.29 27.57 14.16
C ARG A 57 4.09 26.27 14.06
N ILE A 58 3.77 25.26 14.88
CA ILE A 58 4.29 23.90 14.77
C ILE A 58 3.89 23.32 13.41
N TYR A 59 2.64 23.47 12.98
CA TYR A 59 2.15 22.92 11.71
C TYR A 59 2.81 23.56 10.47
N ILE A 60 3.03 24.88 10.49
CA ILE A 60 3.65 25.64 9.40
C ILE A 60 5.18 25.49 9.44
N LEU A 61 5.82 25.56 10.61
CA LEU A 61 7.28 25.36 10.76
C LEU A 61 7.70 23.89 10.67
N LEU A 62 6.78 22.93 10.74
CA LEU A 62 7.04 21.53 10.37
C LEU A 62 7.04 21.32 8.84
N GLN A 63 6.65 22.30 8.01
CA GLN A 63 6.71 22.14 6.53
C GLN A 63 8.13 21.89 5.99
N PRO A 64 9.19 22.58 6.44
CA PRO A 64 10.57 22.22 6.10
C PRO A 64 10.97 20.81 6.58
N LEU A 65 10.45 20.38 7.74
CA LEU A 65 10.63 19.02 8.26
C LEU A 65 9.80 17.96 7.48
N ARG A 66 8.89 18.36 6.58
CA ARG A 66 8.15 17.44 5.68
C ARG A 66 9.01 16.92 4.53
N LYS A 67 10.02 17.68 4.06
CA LYS A 67 11.03 17.15 3.12
C LYS A 67 11.81 15.97 3.74
N ALA A 68 12.01 16.01 5.06
CA ALA A 68 12.76 14.99 5.80
C ALA A 68 11.96 13.74 6.21
N LYS A 69 10.66 13.61 5.88
CA LYS A 69 9.78 12.54 6.44
C LYS A 69 9.08 11.63 5.41
N CYS A 70 9.21 11.89 4.10
CA CYS A 70 8.66 11.01 3.08
C CYS A 70 9.52 9.73 2.97
N PRO A 71 8.93 8.53 2.76
CA PRO A 71 9.70 7.35 2.39
C PRO A 71 10.66 7.68 1.23
N PRO A 72 11.88 7.15 1.23
CA PRO A 72 12.90 7.42 0.22
C PRO A 72 12.42 7.38 -1.23
N MET A 73 11.55 6.42 -1.56
CA MET A 73 11.05 6.21 -2.92
C MET A 73 9.92 7.17 -3.31
N ALA A 74 9.36 7.91 -2.34
CA ALA A 74 8.26 8.86 -2.51
C ALA A 74 8.71 10.33 -2.41
N ALA A 75 10.02 10.59 -2.39
CA ALA A 75 10.55 11.96 -2.46
C ALA A 75 10.14 12.64 -3.78
N LEU A 76 9.68 13.89 -3.67
CA LEU A 76 9.18 14.68 -4.81
C LEU A 76 10.30 15.40 -5.57
N ASP A 77 11.37 15.77 -4.88
CA ASP A 77 12.55 16.38 -5.51
C ASP A 77 13.39 15.28 -6.21
N PRO A 78 13.72 15.41 -7.51
CA PRO A 78 14.45 14.38 -8.23
C PRO A 78 15.86 14.11 -7.68
N LYS A 79 16.57 15.12 -7.18
CA LYS A 79 17.93 14.95 -6.63
C LYS A 79 17.87 14.23 -5.29
N GLU A 80 16.97 14.68 -4.41
CA GLU A 80 16.71 14.04 -3.13
C GLU A 80 16.26 12.59 -3.31
N LYS A 81 15.38 12.33 -4.29
CA LYS A 81 14.95 10.97 -4.62
C LYS A 81 16.11 10.11 -5.10
N ALA A 82 16.92 10.60 -6.03
CA ALA A 82 18.09 9.86 -6.53
C ALA A 82 19.07 9.52 -5.40
N GLU A 83 19.26 10.43 -4.45
CA GLU A 83 20.10 10.21 -3.27
C GLU A 83 19.50 9.18 -2.32
N LYS A 84 18.25 9.37 -1.89
CA LYS A 84 17.57 8.49 -0.94
C LYS A 84 17.31 7.09 -1.50
N SER A 85 16.99 6.99 -2.79
CA SER A 85 16.74 5.70 -3.44
C SER A 85 18.00 4.91 -3.72
N ARG A 86 19.20 5.54 -3.76
CA ARG A 86 20.46 4.87 -4.10
C ARG A 86 20.76 3.66 -3.22
N ASN A 87 20.36 3.69 -1.95
CA ASN A 87 20.64 2.63 -0.98
C ASN A 87 19.50 1.60 -0.87
N LEU A 88 18.29 1.93 -1.33
CA LEU A 88 17.11 1.07 -1.19
C LEU A 88 16.70 0.42 -2.52
N ALA A 89 16.82 1.13 -3.63
CA ALA A 89 16.48 0.64 -4.96
C ALA A 89 17.24 -0.63 -5.36
N PRO A 90 18.54 -0.81 -5.04
CA PRO A 90 19.25 -2.05 -5.36
C PRO A 90 18.62 -3.28 -4.69
N GLY A 91 17.97 -3.15 -3.54
CA GLY A 91 17.23 -4.24 -2.89
C GLY A 91 16.13 -4.82 -3.79
N TYR A 92 15.55 -4.03 -4.70
CA TYR A 92 14.54 -4.48 -5.66
C TYR A 92 15.11 -4.95 -7.01
N SER A 93 16.43 -4.95 -7.18
CA SER A 93 17.06 -5.50 -8.38
C SER A 93 16.73 -6.98 -8.52
N MET A 94 16.64 -7.47 -9.76
CA MET A 94 16.31 -8.88 -10.00
C MET A 94 17.33 -9.83 -9.33
N SER A 95 18.61 -9.45 -9.29
CA SER A 95 19.68 -10.20 -8.62
C SER A 95 19.49 -10.36 -7.10
N ASN A 96 18.77 -9.45 -6.46
CA ASN A 96 18.45 -9.54 -5.03
C ASN A 96 17.07 -10.19 -4.80
N VAL A 97 16.09 -9.85 -5.63
CA VAL A 97 14.73 -10.41 -5.55
C VAL A 97 14.72 -11.92 -5.75
N ILE A 98 15.52 -12.43 -6.69
CA ILE A 98 15.57 -13.86 -7.00
C ILE A 98 16.06 -14.70 -5.81
N GLN A 99 16.85 -14.13 -4.90
CA GLN A 99 17.32 -14.83 -3.70
C GLN A 99 16.18 -15.15 -2.71
N SER A 100 15.05 -14.46 -2.87
CA SER A 100 13.83 -14.71 -2.10
C SER A 100 12.83 -15.63 -2.82
N GLU A 101 13.22 -16.24 -3.94
CA GLU A 101 12.34 -17.07 -4.76
C GLU A 101 11.69 -18.21 -3.96
N ASP A 102 12.46 -18.91 -3.12
CA ASP A 102 11.94 -20.05 -2.33
C ASP A 102 10.87 -19.63 -1.33
N ALA A 103 11.00 -18.44 -0.74
CA ALA A 103 9.96 -17.94 0.14
C ALA A 103 8.71 -17.52 -0.62
N VAL A 104 8.88 -16.98 -1.82
CA VAL A 104 7.75 -16.71 -2.71
C VAL A 104 7.08 -18.03 -3.11
N SER A 105 7.84 -19.09 -3.41
CA SER A 105 7.27 -20.43 -3.65
C SER A 105 6.42 -20.91 -2.47
N ARG A 106 6.92 -20.81 -1.22
CA ARG A 106 6.16 -21.22 -0.02
C ARG A 106 4.86 -20.43 0.14
N THR A 107 4.87 -19.14 -0.15
CA THR A 107 3.63 -18.33 -0.13
C THR A 107 2.67 -18.74 -1.24
N ILE A 108 3.18 -19.05 -2.43
CA ILE A 108 2.36 -19.56 -3.54
C ILE A 108 1.77 -20.92 -3.17
N GLU A 109 2.51 -21.82 -2.51
CA GLU A 109 1.98 -23.10 -2.03
C GLU A 109 0.81 -22.94 -1.08
N MET A 110 0.78 -21.88 -0.25
CA MET A 110 -0.38 -21.58 0.58
C MET A 110 -1.62 -21.27 -0.29
N LEU A 111 -1.47 -20.47 -1.35
CA LEU A 111 -2.53 -20.20 -2.31
C LEU A 111 -2.98 -21.49 -3.01
N LEU A 112 -2.04 -22.33 -3.45
CA LEU A 112 -2.35 -23.61 -4.08
C LEU A 112 -3.10 -24.55 -3.13
N GLY A 113 -2.71 -24.61 -1.84
CA GLY A 113 -3.43 -25.39 -0.83
C GLY A 113 -4.87 -24.92 -0.63
N TRP A 114 -5.11 -23.60 -0.73
CA TRP A 114 -6.46 -23.05 -0.75
C TRP A 114 -7.24 -23.45 -2.01
N MET A 115 -6.63 -23.33 -3.20
CA MET A 115 -7.26 -23.77 -4.46
C MET A 115 -7.55 -25.28 -4.44
N ASP A 116 -6.65 -26.07 -3.87
CA ASP A 116 -6.78 -27.51 -3.71
C ASP A 116 -8.00 -27.86 -2.88
N LYS A 117 -8.17 -27.18 -1.73
CA LYS A 117 -9.32 -27.35 -0.85
C LYS A 117 -10.63 -27.06 -1.58
N TYR A 118 -10.73 -25.95 -2.31
CA TYR A 118 -11.94 -25.61 -3.06
C TYR A 118 -12.24 -26.59 -4.20
N ALA A 119 -11.18 -27.10 -4.86
CA ALA A 119 -11.32 -28.12 -5.89
C ALA A 119 -11.82 -29.45 -5.33
N ASP A 120 -11.34 -29.86 -4.15
CA ASP A 120 -11.78 -31.09 -3.49
C ASP A 120 -13.23 -30.95 -2.96
N GLU A 121 -13.59 -29.80 -2.40
CA GLU A 121 -14.94 -29.51 -1.90
C GLU A 121 -15.97 -29.23 -3.02
N LYS A 122 -15.51 -29.00 -4.26
CA LYS A 122 -16.34 -28.59 -5.42
C LYS A 122 -17.21 -27.36 -5.14
N LYS A 123 -16.78 -26.49 -4.23
CA LYS A 123 -17.49 -25.25 -3.89
C LYS A 123 -16.97 -24.10 -4.73
N PRO A 124 -17.83 -23.11 -5.04
CA PRO A 124 -17.36 -21.86 -5.63
C PRO A 124 -16.31 -21.19 -4.77
N MET A 125 -15.20 -20.81 -5.39
CA MET A 125 -14.17 -19.96 -4.82
C MET A 125 -14.48 -18.51 -5.21
N ASP A 126 -14.91 -17.72 -4.24
CA ASP A 126 -14.97 -16.26 -4.36
C ASP A 126 -13.56 -15.70 -4.08
N LEU A 127 -12.87 -15.23 -5.13
CA LEU A 127 -11.53 -14.64 -5.00
C LEU A 127 -11.52 -13.37 -4.12
N ASP A 128 -12.67 -12.74 -3.90
CA ASP A 128 -12.88 -11.56 -3.06
C ASP A 128 -13.39 -11.87 -1.64
N LYS A 129 -13.85 -13.09 -1.36
CA LYS A 129 -14.42 -13.50 -0.05
C LYS A 129 -13.65 -14.63 0.64
N GLY A 130 -12.39 -14.83 0.29
CA GLY A 130 -11.49 -15.74 1.01
C GLY A 130 -11.36 -15.39 2.49
N ALA A 131 -10.79 -16.28 3.29
CA ALA A 131 -10.57 -16.00 4.71
C ALA A 131 -9.67 -14.77 4.87
N ASP A 132 -10.19 -13.74 5.54
CA ASP A 132 -9.46 -12.51 5.79
C ASP A 132 -8.48 -12.69 6.96
N ILE A 133 -7.30 -13.24 6.67
CA ILE A 133 -6.26 -13.53 7.68
C ILE A 133 -5.84 -12.21 8.34
N GLY A 134 -6.16 -12.05 9.63
CA GLY A 134 -5.78 -10.87 10.40
C GLY A 134 -6.44 -9.57 9.91
N ASN A 135 -7.60 -9.65 9.23
CA ASN A 135 -8.28 -8.52 8.61
C ASN A 135 -7.45 -7.80 7.53
N ALA A 136 -6.49 -8.48 6.88
CA ALA A 136 -5.65 -7.89 5.84
C ALA A 136 -6.43 -7.30 4.65
N ILE A 137 -7.45 -8.01 4.14
CA ILE A 137 -8.28 -7.59 3.00
C ILE A 137 -9.10 -6.36 3.39
N SER A 138 -9.79 -6.42 4.54
CA SER A 138 -10.58 -5.31 5.06
C SER A 138 -9.73 -4.06 5.32
N ASN A 139 -8.55 -4.23 5.94
CA ASN A 139 -7.59 -3.15 6.17
C ASN A 139 -7.11 -2.53 4.86
N SER A 140 -6.84 -3.35 3.84
CA SER A 140 -6.40 -2.86 2.52
C SER A 140 -7.47 -2.04 1.82
N LEU A 141 -8.75 -2.44 1.93
CA LEU A 141 -9.87 -1.68 1.39
C LEU A 141 -9.97 -0.29 2.04
N ALA A 142 -9.90 -0.23 3.38
CA ALA A 142 -9.92 1.03 4.12
C ALA A 142 -8.69 1.90 3.81
N LEU A 143 -7.51 1.29 3.64
CA LEU A 143 -6.29 1.96 3.21
C LEU A 143 -6.44 2.57 1.81
N ASN A 144 -7.06 1.86 0.87
CA ASN A 144 -7.30 2.36 -0.49
C ASN A 144 -8.22 3.58 -0.51
N VAL A 145 -9.29 3.58 0.29
CA VAL A 145 -10.17 4.76 0.44
C VAL A 145 -9.39 5.94 1.00
N TYR A 146 -8.63 5.69 2.08
CA TYR A 146 -7.79 6.72 2.68
C TYR A 146 -6.75 7.25 1.67
N ALA A 147 -6.07 6.39 0.92
CA ALA A 147 -5.09 6.79 -0.09
C ALA A 147 -5.73 7.59 -1.23
N ALA A 148 -6.92 7.20 -1.69
CA ALA A 148 -7.67 7.90 -2.74
C ALA A 148 -8.12 9.31 -2.33
N ILE A 149 -8.37 9.56 -1.04
CA ILE A 149 -8.81 10.86 -0.54
C ILE A 149 -7.62 11.69 -0.03
N CYS A 150 -6.88 11.14 0.95
CA CYS A 150 -5.79 11.83 1.64
C CYS A 150 -4.49 11.89 0.81
N GLY A 151 -4.33 11.02 -0.19
CA GLY A 151 -3.20 11.06 -1.12
C GLY A 151 -3.20 12.31 -2.01
N PHE A 152 -4.39 12.84 -2.35
CA PHE A 152 -4.54 14.05 -3.15
C PHE A 152 -4.84 15.29 -2.30
N LEU A 153 -5.59 15.12 -1.20
CA LEU A 153 -5.87 16.19 -0.23
C LEU A 153 -4.84 16.15 0.90
N GLN A 154 -3.60 16.54 0.58
CA GLN A 154 -2.49 16.52 1.53
C GLN A 154 -2.76 17.28 2.85
N PRO A 155 -3.55 18.38 2.90
CA PRO A 155 -3.96 19.00 4.16
C PRO A 155 -4.88 18.12 5.01
N LEU A 156 -5.79 17.38 4.39
CA LEU A 156 -6.70 16.46 5.09
C LEU A 156 -5.92 15.30 5.71
N ASN A 157 -4.90 14.80 5.02
CA ASN A 157 -4.01 13.78 5.55
C ASN A 157 -3.39 14.19 6.90
N LEU A 158 -3.07 15.47 7.07
CA LEU A 158 -2.47 15.95 8.31
C LEU A 158 -3.46 16.00 9.50
N ILE A 159 -4.76 16.00 9.22
CA ILE A 159 -5.81 15.93 10.24
C ILE A 159 -6.03 14.46 10.62
N VAL A 160 -6.09 13.58 9.62
CA VAL A 160 -6.41 12.16 9.79
C VAL A 160 -5.21 11.34 10.27
N ALA A 161 -4.02 11.52 9.69
CA ALA A 161 -2.80 10.78 10.03
C ALA A 161 -1.85 11.62 10.92
N ASN A 162 -2.38 12.16 12.01
CA ASN A 162 -1.58 12.91 12.98
C ASN A 162 -0.92 11.96 14.02
N PRO A 163 0.10 12.43 14.77
CA PRO A 163 0.78 11.60 15.77
C PRO A 163 -0.15 11.02 16.84
N PHE A 164 -1.22 11.73 17.20
CA PHE A 164 -2.20 11.28 18.19
C PHE A 164 -3.06 10.11 17.66
N VAL A 165 -3.55 10.19 16.42
CA VAL A 165 -4.30 9.09 15.77
C VAL A 165 -3.41 7.87 15.54
N THR A 166 -2.15 8.09 15.18
CA THR A 166 -1.14 7.03 15.03
C THR A 166 -0.84 6.35 16.37
N TRP A 167 -0.68 7.15 17.43
CA TRP A 167 -0.47 6.65 18.80
C TRP A 167 -1.66 5.84 19.31
N LEU A 168 -2.89 6.29 19.04
CA LEU A 168 -4.12 5.55 19.35
C LEU A 168 -4.34 4.31 18.46
N ARG A 169 -3.46 4.03 17.48
CA ARG A 169 -3.57 2.91 16.53
C ARG A 169 -4.91 2.83 15.79
N MET A 170 -5.54 3.99 15.56
CA MET A 170 -6.86 4.06 14.92
C MET A 170 -6.80 4.01 13.38
N MET A 171 -5.61 4.13 12.78
CA MET A 171 -5.49 4.00 11.33
C MET A 171 -5.71 2.54 10.90
N PRO A 172 -6.33 2.29 9.71
CA PRO A 172 -6.61 0.95 9.16
C PRO A 172 -5.35 0.15 8.75
N MET A 173 -4.22 0.53 9.31
CA MET A 173 -2.88 0.08 8.99
C MET A 173 -2.34 -0.93 10.01
N GLY A 174 -3.09 -1.22 11.09
CA GLY A 174 -2.61 -1.98 12.25
C GLY A 174 -1.99 -3.34 11.90
N HIS A 175 -2.67 -4.19 11.13
CA HIS A 175 -2.14 -5.52 10.81
C HIS A 175 -0.92 -5.47 9.88
N LEU A 176 -0.99 -4.67 8.81
CA LEU A 176 0.13 -4.48 7.86
C LEU A 176 1.39 -3.93 8.56
N PHE A 177 1.22 -2.93 9.42
CA PHE A 177 2.32 -2.39 10.22
C PHE A 177 2.84 -3.43 11.21
N ASN A 178 1.98 -4.11 11.97
CA ASN A 178 2.42 -5.10 12.95
C ASN A 178 3.18 -6.26 12.29
N THR A 179 2.70 -6.77 11.15
CA THR A 179 3.38 -7.82 10.39
C THR A 179 4.75 -7.36 9.91
N THR A 180 4.82 -6.14 9.37
CA THR A 180 6.09 -5.58 8.90
C THR A 180 7.07 -5.34 10.04
N LEU A 181 6.62 -4.74 11.15
CA LEU A 181 7.45 -4.49 12.34
C LEU A 181 7.94 -5.79 12.99
N ASN A 182 7.09 -6.81 13.05
CA ASN A 182 7.47 -8.13 13.56
C ASN A 182 8.52 -8.80 12.65
N ALA A 183 8.38 -8.67 11.33
CA ALA A 183 9.36 -9.19 10.38
C ALA A 183 10.71 -8.47 10.51
N ILE A 184 10.69 -7.13 10.62
CA ILE A 184 11.89 -6.33 10.85
C ILE A 184 12.56 -6.72 12.17
N GLY A 185 11.81 -6.79 13.27
CA GLY A 185 12.35 -7.13 14.59
C GLY A 185 12.94 -8.55 14.66
N LYS A 186 12.43 -9.50 13.86
CA LYS A 186 13.04 -10.83 13.72
C LYS A 186 14.40 -10.75 13.01
N LEU A 187 14.48 -9.97 11.94
CA LEU A 187 15.70 -9.83 11.15
C LEU A 187 16.77 -9.01 11.89
N GLU A 188 16.39 -8.00 12.67
CA GLU A 188 17.32 -7.27 13.55
C GLU A 188 18.04 -8.19 14.53
N ARG A 189 17.37 -9.26 14.98
CA ARG A 189 17.96 -10.27 15.88
C ARG A 189 18.84 -11.29 15.17
N ASN A 190 18.64 -11.51 13.87
CA ASN A 190 19.42 -12.47 13.08
C ASN A 190 19.49 -12.05 11.61
N GLN A 191 20.46 -11.19 11.27
CA GLN A 191 20.61 -10.61 9.93
C GLN A 191 21.15 -11.61 8.90
N ASP A 192 21.74 -12.73 9.34
CA ASP A 192 22.31 -13.76 8.46
C ASP A 192 21.38 -14.95 8.24
N ALA A 193 20.21 -14.97 8.86
CA ALA A 193 19.23 -16.05 8.68
C ALA A 193 18.79 -16.22 7.22
N ARG A 194 18.75 -15.13 6.46
CA ARG A 194 18.29 -15.11 5.08
C ARG A 194 18.69 -13.81 4.39
N PHE A 195 19.20 -13.91 3.16
CA PHE A 195 19.43 -12.74 2.32
C PHE A 195 18.17 -12.39 1.51
N ASP A 196 17.44 -11.38 1.98
CA ASP A 196 16.29 -10.80 1.30
C ASP A 196 16.45 -9.27 1.14
N ILE A 197 15.40 -8.61 0.62
CA ILE A 197 15.40 -7.16 0.40
C ILE A 197 15.70 -6.40 1.71
N LEU A 198 15.15 -6.84 2.84
CA LEU A 198 15.39 -6.21 4.13
C LEU A 198 16.84 -6.42 4.58
N ALA A 199 17.37 -7.64 4.46
CA ALA A 199 18.75 -7.94 4.82
C ALA A 199 19.74 -7.09 4.01
N HIS A 200 19.45 -6.89 2.71
CA HIS A 200 20.22 -5.99 1.85
C HIS A 200 20.22 -4.55 2.39
N TRP A 201 19.06 -4.03 2.81
CA TRP A 201 18.96 -2.68 3.39
C TRP A 201 19.67 -2.58 4.74
N PHE A 202 19.61 -3.60 5.59
CA PHE A 202 20.35 -3.61 6.85
C PHE A 202 21.86 -3.61 6.65
N ARG A 203 22.37 -4.38 5.67
CA ARG A 203 23.79 -4.33 5.29
C ARG A 203 24.19 -2.96 4.75
N ALA A 204 23.37 -2.38 3.86
CA ALA A 204 23.62 -1.02 3.35
C ALA A 204 23.61 0.04 4.47
N LEU A 205 22.77 -0.11 5.51
CA LEU A 205 22.78 0.75 6.69
C LEU A 205 24.06 0.56 7.52
N ALA A 206 24.51 -0.68 7.72
CA ALA A 206 25.72 -0.97 8.47
C ALA A 206 26.98 -0.45 7.78
N GLU A 207 27.04 -0.54 6.45
CA GLU A 207 28.17 -0.04 5.66
C GLU A 207 28.21 1.50 5.58
N LYS A 208 27.04 2.16 5.52
CA LYS A 208 26.91 3.61 5.27
C LYS A 208 25.84 4.25 6.17
N PRO A 209 26.05 4.28 7.50
CA PRO A 209 25.06 4.79 8.46
C PRO A 209 24.76 6.29 8.28
N GLU A 210 25.63 7.04 7.60
CA GLU A 210 25.43 8.45 7.28
C GLU A 210 24.41 8.67 6.15
N ARG A 211 24.14 7.66 5.31
CA ARG A 211 23.30 7.79 4.10
C ARG A 211 21.89 7.24 4.24
N MET A 212 21.62 6.48 5.30
CA MET A 212 20.31 5.86 5.53
C MET A 212 20.04 5.77 7.02
N ARG A 213 18.79 5.93 7.43
CA ARG A 213 18.38 5.76 8.82
C ARG A 213 17.52 4.52 8.96
N LEU A 214 17.50 3.94 10.16
CA LEU A 214 16.63 2.80 10.48
C LEU A 214 15.16 3.10 10.14
N ARG A 215 14.69 4.31 10.44
CA ARG A 215 13.33 4.77 10.08
C ARG A 215 13.03 4.66 8.58
N ASP A 216 14.03 4.85 7.72
CA ASP A 216 13.85 4.79 6.28
C ASP A 216 13.61 3.36 5.82
N ILE A 217 14.30 2.38 6.43
CA ILE A 217 14.03 0.94 6.25
C ILE A 217 12.60 0.60 6.70
N TYR A 218 12.21 1.03 7.89
CA TYR A 218 10.87 0.76 8.44
C TYR A 218 9.76 1.34 7.55
N GLY A 219 9.92 2.59 7.11
CA GLY A 219 8.98 3.25 6.22
C GLY A 219 8.89 2.56 4.86
N GLN A 220 10.04 2.20 4.27
CA GLN A 220 10.09 1.56 2.97
C GLN A 220 9.54 0.13 3.00
N ALA A 221 9.86 -0.66 4.02
CA ALA A 221 9.31 -2.00 4.23
C ALA A 221 7.78 -1.96 4.31
N THR A 222 7.24 -1.04 5.12
CA THR A 222 5.78 -0.92 5.31
C THR A 222 5.08 -0.49 4.02
N THR A 223 5.69 0.42 3.26
CA THR A 223 5.19 0.83 1.95
C THR A 223 5.24 -0.30 0.94
N THR A 224 6.26 -1.18 1.00
CA THR A 224 6.41 -2.32 0.08
C THR A 224 5.27 -3.31 0.24
N VAL A 225 4.96 -3.71 1.49
CA VAL A 225 3.88 -4.67 1.76
C VAL A 225 2.52 -4.06 1.38
N GLY A 226 2.26 -2.81 1.77
CA GLY A 226 1.00 -2.14 1.46
C GLY A 226 0.78 -1.89 -0.04
N ALA A 227 1.82 -1.53 -0.80
CA ALA A 227 1.69 -1.26 -2.23
C ALA A 227 1.65 -2.52 -3.11
N GLY A 228 2.27 -3.62 -2.66
CA GLY A 228 2.40 -4.85 -3.43
C GLY A 228 1.17 -5.76 -3.40
N ALA A 229 0.45 -5.82 -2.27
CA ALA A 229 -0.61 -6.81 -2.07
C ALA A 229 -1.78 -6.67 -3.06
N ASP A 230 -2.44 -5.51 -3.09
CA ASP A 230 -3.63 -5.31 -3.92
C ASP A 230 -3.31 -5.26 -5.40
N THR A 231 -2.15 -4.70 -5.76
CA THR A 231 -1.76 -4.55 -7.16
C THR A 231 -1.49 -5.90 -7.81
N VAL A 232 -0.83 -6.82 -7.11
CA VAL A 232 -0.58 -8.18 -7.60
C VAL A 232 -1.86 -9.00 -7.64
N SER A 233 -2.70 -8.92 -6.59
CA SER A 233 -4.00 -9.61 -6.55
C SER A 233 -4.90 -9.19 -7.72
N CYS A 234 -5.03 -7.89 -7.98
CA CYS A 234 -5.81 -7.38 -9.10
C CYS A 234 -5.26 -7.85 -10.45
N ALA A 235 -3.93 -7.81 -10.64
CA ALA A 235 -3.31 -8.29 -11.90
C ALA A 235 -3.56 -9.80 -12.11
N LEU A 236 -3.49 -10.61 -11.06
CA LEU A 236 -3.78 -12.04 -11.13
C LEU A 236 -5.27 -12.31 -11.43
N GLN A 237 -6.19 -11.60 -10.77
CA GLN A 237 -7.62 -11.70 -11.04
C GLN A 237 -7.96 -11.29 -12.47
N SER A 238 -7.36 -10.20 -12.97
CA SER A 238 -7.48 -9.76 -14.35
C SER A 238 -7.02 -10.84 -15.34
N PHE A 239 -5.85 -11.44 -15.08
CA PHE A 239 -5.35 -12.55 -15.89
C PHE A 239 -6.34 -13.72 -15.93
N VAL A 240 -6.79 -14.21 -14.76
CA VAL A 240 -7.71 -15.36 -14.70
C VAL A 240 -9.03 -15.04 -15.39
N TYR A 241 -9.64 -13.88 -15.09
CA TYR A 241 -10.92 -13.47 -15.66
C TYR A 241 -10.90 -13.40 -17.19
N HIS A 242 -9.88 -12.76 -17.76
CA HIS A 242 -9.76 -12.66 -19.21
C HIS A 242 -9.37 -13.99 -19.85
N ALA A 243 -8.49 -14.78 -19.23
CA ALA A 243 -8.01 -16.00 -19.83
C ALA A 243 -9.09 -17.10 -19.89
N ILE A 244 -9.94 -17.25 -18.86
CA ILE A 244 -11.05 -18.23 -18.89
C ILE A 244 -12.15 -17.88 -19.91
N ARG A 245 -12.28 -16.60 -20.27
CA ARG A 245 -13.21 -16.12 -21.31
C ARG A 245 -12.66 -16.24 -22.72
N HIS A 246 -11.37 -16.52 -22.86
CA HIS A 246 -10.70 -16.73 -24.15
C HIS A 246 -10.12 -18.16 -24.20
N PRO A 247 -10.97 -19.20 -24.38
CA PRO A 247 -10.54 -20.59 -24.25
C PRO A 247 -9.43 -20.97 -25.23
N THR A 248 -9.35 -20.34 -26.40
CA THR A 248 -8.25 -20.52 -27.35
C THR A 248 -6.91 -20.04 -26.78
N ALA A 249 -6.91 -18.89 -26.10
CA ALA A 249 -5.71 -18.37 -25.45
C ALA A 249 -5.30 -19.24 -24.26
N TRP A 250 -6.26 -19.64 -23.42
CA TRP A 250 -6.01 -20.55 -22.30
C TRP A 250 -5.38 -21.88 -22.75
N ARG A 251 -5.95 -22.53 -23.78
CA ARG A 251 -5.41 -23.77 -24.35
C ARG A 251 -4.02 -23.59 -24.92
N ARG A 252 -3.74 -22.47 -25.60
CA ARG A 252 -2.42 -22.21 -26.18
C ARG A 252 -1.36 -21.97 -25.10
N ALA A 253 -1.67 -21.22 -24.04
CA ALA A 253 -0.78 -21.03 -22.90
C ALA A 253 -0.52 -22.36 -22.19
N ARG A 254 -1.56 -23.19 -22.04
CA ARG A 254 -1.43 -24.54 -21.49
C ARG A 254 -0.56 -25.44 -22.35
N ALA A 255 -0.71 -25.42 -23.68
CA ALA A 255 0.14 -26.19 -24.58
C ALA A 255 1.62 -25.77 -24.50
N GLU A 256 1.88 -24.46 -24.42
CA GLU A 256 3.23 -23.92 -24.21
C GLU A 256 3.87 -24.43 -22.91
N ILE A 257 3.11 -24.44 -21.82
CA ILE A 257 3.57 -24.97 -20.53
C ILE A 257 3.76 -26.49 -20.59
N GLY A 258 2.83 -27.24 -21.20
CA GLY A 258 2.94 -28.68 -21.36
C GLY A 258 4.19 -29.09 -22.17
N ALA A 259 4.53 -28.33 -23.21
CA ALA A 259 5.78 -28.53 -23.95
C ALA A 259 7.01 -28.28 -23.06
N ALA A 260 6.98 -27.26 -22.19
CA ALA A 260 8.06 -27.03 -21.23
C ALA A 260 8.20 -28.19 -20.22
N VAL A 261 7.08 -28.75 -19.73
CA VAL A 261 7.04 -29.96 -18.88
C VAL A 261 7.65 -31.16 -19.58
N GLY A 262 7.29 -31.42 -20.84
CA GLY A 262 7.89 -32.49 -21.63
C GLY A 262 9.40 -32.37 -21.83
N CYS A 263 9.95 -31.14 -21.73
CA CYS A 263 11.39 -30.87 -21.75
C CYS A 263 12.05 -30.87 -20.37
N GLY A 264 11.39 -31.37 -19.31
CA GLY A 264 11.92 -31.40 -17.95
C GLY A 264 11.96 -30.03 -17.24
N ARG A 265 11.25 -29.01 -17.76
CA ARG A 265 11.10 -27.69 -17.11
C ARG A 265 9.70 -27.57 -16.52
N CYS A 266 9.46 -26.63 -15.62
CA CYS A 266 8.14 -26.41 -15.02
C CYS A 266 7.51 -27.66 -14.36
N ALA A 267 8.30 -28.60 -13.83
CA ALA A 267 7.78 -29.82 -13.18
C ALA A 267 7.57 -29.67 -11.66
N ASP A 268 8.25 -28.69 -11.05
CA ASP A 268 8.15 -28.41 -9.60
C ASP A 268 6.72 -28.07 -9.16
N ARG A 269 6.36 -28.32 -7.90
CA ARG A 269 5.02 -27.98 -7.37
C ARG A 269 4.63 -26.53 -7.67
N VAL A 270 5.57 -25.60 -7.47
CA VAL A 270 5.46 -24.22 -7.95
C VAL A 270 6.46 -24.03 -9.08
N VAL A 271 6.00 -23.62 -10.26
CA VAL A 271 6.88 -23.38 -11.42
C VAL A 271 7.96 -22.37 -11.05
N ARG A 272 9.23 -22.72 -11.24
CA ARG A 272 10.38 -21.84 -11.02
C ARG A 272 10.32 -20.59 -11.92
N PHE A 273 10.79 -19.47 -11.41
CA PHE A 273 10.75 -18.20 -12.13
C PHE A 273 11.53 -18.27 -13.44
N ASP A 274 12.70 -18.90 -13.43
CA ASP A 274 13.57 -19.00 -14.58
C ASP A 274 12.94 -19.81 -15.73
N HIS A 275 12.10 -20.78 -15.39
CA HIS A 275 11.27 -21.51 -16.34
C HIS A 275 10.07 -20.68 -16.80
N ALA A 276 9.33 -20.07 -15.87
CA ALA A 276 8.12 -19.30 -16.17
C ALA A 276 8.37 -18.09 -17.09
N GLN A 277 9.51 -17.42 -16.94
CA GLN A 277 9.86 -16.27 -17.80
C GLN A 277 10.22 -16.67 -19.24
N ARG A 278 10.50 -17.96 -19.49
CA ARG A 278 10.80 -18.52 -20.82
C ARG A 278 9.55 -18.97 -21.59
N LEU A 279 8.35 -18.66 -21.08
CA LEU A 279 7.05 -18.94 -21.69
C LEU A 279 6.51 -17.68 -22.39
N PRO A 280 6.95 -17.34 -23.62
CA PRO A 280 6.66 -16.06 -24.24
C PRO A 280 5.17 -15.79 -24.43
N TYR A 281 4.36 -16.80 -24.74
CA TYR A 281 2.93 -16.63 -24.92
C TYR A 281 2.23 -16.37 -23.58
N LEU A 282 2.56 -17.12 -22.53
CA LEU A 282 2.06 -16.82 -21.18
C LEU A 282 2.43 -15.40 -20.75
N GLN A 283 3.68 -14.97 -20.97
CA GLN A 283 4.13 -13.60 -20.65
C GLN A 283 3.34 -12.54 -21.44
N ALA A 284 2.97 -12.82 -22.69
CA ALA A 284 2.12 -11.94 -23.47
C ALA A 284 0.69 -11.88 -22.90
N CYS A 285 0.12 -13.00 -22.47
CA CYS A 285 -1.19 -13.04 -21.81
C CYS A 285 -1.22 -12.24 -20.51
N ILE A 286 -0.18 -12.34 -19.66
CA ILE A 286 -0.06 -11.55 -18.43
C ILE A 286 -0.03 -10.05 -18.75
N LYS A 287 0.80 -9.64 -19.73
CA LYS A 287 0.90 -8.25 -20.17
C LYS A 287 -0.42 -7.74 -20.74
N GLU A 288 -1.10 -8.54 -21.56
CA GLU A 288 -2.37 -8.17 -22.17
C GLU A 288 -3.49 -8.03 -21.14
N ALA A 289 -3.55 -8.94 -20.15
CA ALA A 289 -4.48 -8.81 -19.04
C ALA A 289 -4.29 -7.49 -18.28
N MET A 290 -3.04 -7.12 -17.97
CA MET A 290 -2.74 -5.84 -17.33
C MET A 290 -2.96 -4.63 -18.26
N ARG A 291 -2.88 -4.80 -19.58
CA ARG A 291 -3.19 -3.74 -20.56
C ARG A 291 -4.70 -3.47 -20.63
N VAL A 292 -5.50 -4.54 -20.65
CA VAL A 292 -6.97 -4.45 -20.69
C VAL A 292 -7.51 -3.95 -19.35
N PHE A 293 -7.00 -4.49 -18.24
CA PHE A 293 -7.40 -4.09 -16.90
C PHE A 293 -6.19 -4.06 -15.96
N GLY A 294 -5.66 -2.86 -15.77
CA GLY A 294 -4.51 -2.58 -14.93
C GLY A 294 -4.90 -2.29 -13.48
N PRO A 295 -4.10 -2.74 -12.48
CA PRO A 295 -4.42 -2.52 -11.07
C PRO A 295 -4.48 -1.05 -10.64
N VAL A 296 -3.68 -0.21 -11.28
CA VAL A 296 -3.65 1.24 -11.04
C VAL A 296 -4.23 1.90 -12.29
N PRO A 297 -5.51 2.33 -12.26
CA PRO A 297 -6.24 2.79 -13.44
C PRO A 297 -5.88 4.24 -13.82
N MET A 298 -5.19 4.94 -12.91
CA MET A 298 -4.80 6.32 -13.05
C MET A 298 -3.31 6.43 -13.38
N GLY A 299 -2.95 7.43 -14.18
CA GLY A 299 -1.57 7.84 -14.31
C GLY A 299 -1.03 8.29 -12.95
N LEU A 300 0.13 7.80 -12.53
CA LEU A 300 0.77 8.32 -11.32
C LEU A 300 1.23 9.76 -11.57
N PRO A 301 0.80 10.72 -10.73
CA PRO A 301 1.13 12.13 -10.92
C PRO A 301 2.65 12.31 -10.92
N ARG A 302 3.14 13.11 -11.87
CA ARG A 302 4.51 13.63 -11.90
C ARG A 302 4.45 15.11 -11.56
N VAL A 303 5.59 15.74 -11.32
CA VAL A 303 5.65 17.20 -11.26
C VAL A 303 6.72 17.61 -12.24
N ALA A 304 6.36 18.45 -13.22
CA ALA A 304 7.29 19.02 -14.16
C ALA A 304 8.36 19.78 -13.36
N PRO A 305 9.65 19.49 -13.59
CA PRO A 305 10.73 20.10 -12.83
C PRO A 305 10.79 21.61 -13.06
N ARG A 306 11.63 22.31 -12.28
CA ARG A 306 11.96 23.72 -12.56
C ARG A 306 12.53 23.82 -13.98
N GLY A 307 11.97 24.72 -14.79
CA GLY A 307 12.27 24.84 -16.23
C GLY A 307 11.24 24.17 -17.14
N GLY A 308 10.28 23.42 -16.59
CA GLY A 308 9.32 22.65 -17.37
C GLY A 308 9.91 21.36 -17.94
N ILE A 309 9.11 20.63 -18.70
CA ILE A 309 9.55 19.44 -19.44
C ILE A 309 8.89 19.43 -20.82
N THR A 310 9.68 19.20 -21.86
CA THR A 310 9.18 19.00 -23.23
C THR A 310 9.18 17.52 -23.56
N THR A 311 8.03 16.99 -23.95
CA THR A 311 7.87 15.60 -24.38
C THR A 311 7.17 15.62 -25.75
N GLY A 312 7.88 15.21 -26.80
CA GLY A 312 7.40 15.36 -28.17
C GLY A 312 7.26 16.83 -28.55
N ASP A 313 6.08 17.22 -29.03
CA ASP A 313 5.70 18.58 -29.43
C ASP A 313 5.09 19.43 -28.28
N ARG A 314 4.93 18.85 -27.08
CA ARG A 314 4.31 19.51 -25.93
C ARG A 314 5.31 19.88 -24.84
N THR A 315 5.23 21.12 -24.38
CA THR A 315 5.98 21.64 -23.23
C THR A 315 5.05 21.82 -22.04
N PHE A 316 5.37 21.14 -20.93
CA PHE A 316 4.68 21.26 -19.65
C PHE A 316 5.44 22.27 -18.77
N PRO A 317 4.84 23.39 -18.34
CA PRO A 317 5.51 24.34 -17.48
C PRO A 317 5.84 23.73 -16.10
N ALA A 318 6.82 24.31 -15.41
CA ALA A 318 7.20 23.85 -14.08
C ALA A 318 5.99 23.81 -13.14
N GLY A 319 5.85 22.73 -12.37
CA GLY A 319 4.70 22.52 -11.49
C GLY A 319 3.48 21.85 -12.14
N THR A 320 3.45 21.64 -13.46
CA THR A 320 2.41 20.82 -14.11
C THR A 320 2.55 19.35 -13.74
N ILE A 321 1.43 18.61 -13.68
CA ILE A 321 1.40 17.20 -13.29
C ILE A 321 1.21 16.28 -14.50
N PRO A 322 2.27 15.81 -15.19
CA PRO A 322 2.15 14.79 -16.24
C PRO A 322 2.04 13.37 -15.65
N PHE A 323 1.77 12.36 -16.48
CA PHE A 323 1.57 10.97 -16.04
C PHE A 323 2.54 9.98 -16.74
N GLY A 324 3.14 9.04 -15.99
CA GLY A 324 3.77 7.82 -16.53
C GLY A 324 5.29 7.84 -16.86
N ALA A 325 5.93 6.66 -16.67
CA ALA A 325 7.34 6.26 -16.98
C ALA A 325 8.52 7.06 -16.35
N GLY A 326 9.76 6.57 -16.52
CA GLY A 326 11.02 7.21 -16.09
C GLY A 326 11.60 6.73 -14.75
N TYR A 327 12.46 7.55 -14.11
CA TYR A 327 13.15 7.28 -12.83
C TYR A 327 12.21 7.01 -11.62
N ASN A 328 10.90 7.13 -11.82
CA ASN A 328 9.83 6.81 -10.89
C ASN A 328 9.05 5.55 -11.31
N SER A 329 9.68 4.62 -12.04
CA SER A 329 9.13 3.30 -12.34
C SER A 329 8.85 2.52 -11.06
N CYS A 330 7.90 1.59 -11.12
CA CYS A 330 7.56 0.75 -9.97
C CYS A 330 8.83 0.00 -9.50
N PRO A 331 9.31 0.22 -8.26
CA PRO A 331 10.46 -0.52 -7.76
C PRO A 331 10.14 -2.01 -7.59
N GLY A 332 8.91 -2.33 -7.20
CA GLY A 332 8.43 -3.70 -7.01
C GLY A 332 8.23 -4.51 -8.30
N GLN A 333 8.43 -3.94 -9.49
CA GLN A 333 8.12 -4.61 -10.76
C GLN A 333 8.81 -5.97 -10.92
N ASN A 334 10.02 -6.13 -10.37
CA ASN A 334 10.75 -7.39 -10.44
C ASN A 334 10.13 -8.46 -9.53
N VAL A 335 9.69 -8.06 -8.34
CA VAL A 335 8.96 -8.93 -7.40
C VAL A 335 7.64 -9.35 -8.02
N THR A 336 6.86 -8.39 -8.51
CA THR A 336 5.58 -8.65 -9.20
C THR A 336 5.74 -9.53 -10.42
N ARG A 337 6.79 -9.32 -11.24
CA ARG A 337 7.06 -10.16 -12.41
C ARG A 337 7.37 -11.60 -11.99
N MET A 338 8.12 -11.79 -10.92
CA MET A 338 8.39 -13.11 -10.37
C MET A 338 7.11 -13.79 -9.87
N GLU A 339 6.34 -13.11 -9.02
CA GLU A 339 5.08 -13.62 -8.48
C GLU A 339 4.08 -13.98 -9.58
N LEU A 340 3.75 -13.03 -10.47
CA LEU A 340 2.77 -13.26 -11.53
C LEU A 340 3.21 -14.37 -12.49
N SER A 341 4.49 -14.43 -12.87
CA SER A 341 4.96 -15.47 -13.79
C SER A 341 4.84 -16.86 -13.15
N LYS A 342 5.29 -17.01 -11.91
CA LYS A 342 5.23 -18.30 -11.20
C LYS A 342 3.79 -18.73 -10.93
N ILE A 343 2.96 -17.82 -10.42
CA ILE A 343 1.56 -18.12 -10.07
C ILE A 343 0.77 -18.49 -11.32
N THR A 344 0.81 -17.66 -12.37
CA THR A 344 0.02 -17.91 -13.58
C THR A 344 0.49 -19.17 -14.32
N ALA A 345 1.80 -19.42 -14.40
CA ALA A 345 2.31 -20.66 -15.00
C ALA A 345 1.82 -21.90 -14.23
N THR A 346 1.88 -21.85 -12.89
CA THR A 346 1.42 -22.95 -12.04
C THR A 346 -0.09 -23.15 -12.16
N ILE A 347 -0.89 -22.08 -12.14
CA ILE A 347 -2.35 -22.16 -12.24
C ILE A 347 -2.78 -22.73 -13.60
N VAL A 348 -2.21 -22.25 -14.71
CA VAL A 348 -2.57 -22.71 -16.06
C VAL A 348 -2.20 -24.19 -16.27
N ARG A 349 -1.10 -24.63 -15.64
CA ARG A 349 -0.64 -26.02 -15.65
C ARG A 349 -1.61 -26.93 -14.89
N ASP A 350 -1.91 -26.57 -13.64
CA ASP A 350 -2.47 -27.50 -12.65
C ASP A 350 -3.99 -27.45 -12.52
N TYR A 351 -4.65 -26.38 -12.97
CA TYR A 351 -6.07 -26.19 -12.71
C TYR A 351 -6.87 -25.89 -13.97
N ASP A 352 -8.09 -26.40 -13.98
CA ASP A 352 -9.18 -25.93 -14.82
C ASP A 352 -10.05 -24.98 -14.01
N ILE A 353 -10.24 -23.76 -14.52
CA ILE A 353 -11.01 -22.70 -13.86
C ILE A 353 -12.18 -22.33 -14.75
N ARG A 354 -13.39 -22.34 -14.19
CA ARG A 354 -14.60 -21.89 -14.88
C ARG A 354 -15.42 -20.98 -13.99
N GLN A 355 -15.96 -19.93 -14.57
CA GLN A 355 -16.89 -19.05 -13.85
C GLN A 355 -18.17 -19.82 -13.52
N VAL A 356 -18.75 -19.62 -12.33
CA VAL A 356 -20.03 -20.24 -11.94
C VAL A 356 -21.13 -19.87 -12.93
N ASN A 357 -21.25 -18.58 -13.22
CA ASN A 357 -22.15 -18.03 -14.22
C ASN A 357 -21.32 -17.50 -15.40
N ARG A 358 -21.38 -18.14 -16.56
CA ARG A 358 -20.52 -17.80 -17.72
C ARG A 358 -20.73 -16.38 -18.24
N ASP A 359 -21.96 -15.89 -18.19
CA ASP A 359 -22.33 -14.58 -18.75
C ASP A 359 -22.17 -13.45 -17.72
N GLN A 360 -21.91 -13.77 -16.46
CA GLN A 360 -21.78 -12.76 -15.40
C GLN A 360 -20.48 -11.98 -15.54
N GLU A 361 -20.57 -10.69 -15.84
CA GLU A 361 -19.40 -9.82 -15.74
C GLU A 361 -18.96 -9.62 -14.29
N TRP A 362 -17.66 -9.42 -14.07
CA TRP A 362 -17.16 -9.03 -12.76
C TRP A 362 -17.67 -7.63 -12.38
N LYS A 363 -17.70 -7.34 -11.08
CA LYS A 363 -17.86 -5.97 -10.59
C LYS A 363 -16.53 -5.50 -10.03
N TYR A 364 -16.31 -4.20 -9.98
CA TYR A 364 -15.10 -3.66 -9.39
C TYR A 364 -15.36 -2.34 -8.69
N LYS A 365 -14.54 -2.05 -7.68
CA LYS A 365 -14.48 -0.74 -7.02
C LYS A 365 -13.16 -0.08 -7.35
N ALA A 366 -13.22 1.12 -7.91
CA ALA A 366 -12.05 1.93 -8.21
C ALA A 366 -11.81 2.94 -7.08
N TYR A 367 -10.72 2.72 -6.33
CA TYR A 367 -10.19 3.67 -5.35
C TYR A 367 -8.83 4.17 -5.84
N PHE A 368 -7.77 4.02 -5.04
CA PHE A 368 -6.39 4.19 -5.50
C PHE A 368 -5.97 3.04 -6.44
N THR A 369 -6.32 1.80 -6.08
CA THR A 369 -6.29 0.63 -6.97
C THR A 369 -7.71 0.23 -7.37
N VAL A 370 -7.83 -0.60 -8.40
CA VAL A 370 -9.09 -1.26 -8.73
C VAL A 370 -9.14 -2.64 -8.06
N VAL A 371 -10.25 -2.94 -7.39
CA VAL A 371 -10.48 -4.23 -6.73
C VAL A 371 -11.68 -4.92 -7.37
N PRO A 372 -11.47 -5.97 -8.18
CA PRO A 372 -12.54 -6.82 -8.69
C PRO A 372 -13.22 -7.62 -7.57
N HIS A 373 -14.52 -7.89 -7.70
CA HIS A 373 -15.31 -8.62 -6.72
C HIS A 373 -16.55 -9.28 -7.34
N SER A 374 -17.17 -10.19 -6.60
CA SER A 374 -18.43 -10.84 -6.94
C SER A 374 -18.41 -11.62 -8.26
N TRP A 375 -17.37 -12.42 -8.48
CA TRP A 375 -17.24 -13.27 -9.67
C TRP A 375 -16.73 -14.69 -9.30
N PRO A 376 -17.56 -15.50 -8.63
CA PRO A 376 -17.13 -16.82 -8.15
C PRO A 376 -16.68 -17.74 -9.28
N CYS A 377 -15.61 -18.49 -9.02
CA CYS A 377 -15.08 -19.50 -9.94
C CYS A 377 -15.09 -20.89 -9.30
N LEU A 378 -15.37 -21.90 -10.11
CA LEU A 378 -15.12 -23.29 -9.77
C LEU A 378 -13.73 -23.65 -10.29
N VAL A 379 -12.97 -24.31 -9.43
CA VAL A 379 -11.60 -24.75 -9.70
C VAL A 379 -11.60 -26.27 -9.65
N GLU A 380 -10.98 -26.90 -10.62
CA GLU A 380 -10.83 -28.35 -10.71
C GLU A 380 -9.34 -28.66 -10.89
N LYS A 381 -8.78 -29.56 -10.07
CA LYS A 381 -7.40 -30.02 -10.23
C LYS A 381 -7.31 -30.84 -11.50
N ARG A 382 -6.30 -30.56 -12.32
CA ARG A 382 -5.92 -31.43 -13.41
C ARG A 382 -5.16 -32.61 -12.82
N ARG A 383 -5.72 -33.80 -13.00
CA ARG A 383 -4.96 -35.03 -12.82
C ARG A 383 -4.22 -35.25 -14.12
N ASP A 384 -2.89 -35.34 -14.05
CA ASP A 384 -2.08 -35.83 -15.16
C ASP A 384 -2.43 -37.28 -15.48
#